data_AF-A0A496YNU3-F1
#
_entry.id   AF-A0A496YNU3-F1
#
_cell.length_a   1.000
_cell.length_b   1.000
_cell.length_c   1.000
_cell.angle_alpha   90.00
_cell.angle_beta   90.00
_cell.angle_gamma   90.00
#
_symmetry.space_group_name_H-M   'P 1'
#
loop_
_entity.id
_entity.type
_entity.pdbx_description
1 polymer ?
#
loop_
_entity_poly.entity_id
_entity_poly.type
_entity_poly.pdbx_seq_one_letter_code
_entity_poly.pdbx_strand_id
1 'polypeptide(L)' 'MELRSFAQVLASKQGGIYLKPGKSYRRVLTHQEVVEIFGEVPEYSIRYGLSISVNKLSEDSYEVIVKRTGG' A
#
# COMPACT_ATOMS: atom_id res chain seq x y z
N MET A 1 10.60 4.32 8.19
CA MET A 1 9.23 4.82 8.39
C MET A 1 8.35 3.60 8.70
N GLU A 2 7.50 3.64 9.73
CA GLU A 2 6.65 2.49 10.11
C GLU A 2 5.55 2.26 9.06
N LEU A 3 5.32 1.01 8.63
CA LEU A 3 4.28 0.59 7.67
C LEU A 3 2.85 1.02 8.09
N ARG A 4 2.62 1.25 9.39
CA ARG A 4 1.38 1.86 9.90
C ARG A 4 1.10 3.23 9.28
N SER A 5 2.14 4.00 9.00
CA SER A 5 2.02 5.30 8.35
C SER A 5 1.60 5.16 6.89
N PHE A 6 1.97 4.08 6.17
CA PHE A 6 1.55 3.91 4.77
C PHE A 6 0.07 3.59 4.63
N ALA A 7 -0.44 2.64 5.43
CA ALA A 7 -1.87 2.36 5.45
C ALA A 7 -2.66 3.61 5.86
N GLN A 8 -2.13 4.42 6.78
CA GLN A 8 -2.66 5.74 7.11
C GLN A 8 -2.51 6.77 5.98
N VAL A 9 -1.43 6.79 5.20
CA VAL A 9 -1.21 7.73 4.09
C VAL A 9 -2.14 7.39 2.93
N LEU A 10 -2.26 6.11 2.56
CA LEU A 10 -3.26 5.65 1.60
C LEU A 10 -4.68 5.93 2.08
N ALA A 11 -4.98 5.62 3.34
CA ALA A 11 -6.29 5.86 3.92
C ALA A 11 -6.63 7.36 3.99
N SER A 12 -5.71 8.21 4.47
CA SER A 12 -5.89 9.67 4.55
C SER A 12 -6.06 10.29 3.17
N LYS A 13 -5.27 9.85 2.17
CA LYS A 13 -5.43 10.33 0.78
C LYS A 13 -6.71 9.79 0.11
N GLN A 14 -7.39 8.80 0.69
CA GLN A 14 -8.69 8.29 0.20
C GLN A 14 -9.89 8.67 1.09
N GLY A 15 -9.70 9.54 2.09
CA GLY A 15 -10.80 10.07 2.91
C GLY A 15 -11.01 9.41 4.29
N GLY A 16 -10.07 8.60 4.78
CA GLY A 16 -10.01 8.18 6.19
C GLY A 16 -9.71 6.70 6.46
N ILE A 17 -9.39 6.41 7.73
CA ILE A 17 -8.82 5.16 8.30
C ILE A 17 -9.84 4.00 8.39
N TYR A 18 -10.62 3.75 7.35
CA TYR A 18 -11.55 2.62 7.32
C TYR A 18 -11.35 1.78 6.06
N LEU A 19 -10.20 1.09 5.98
CA LEU A 19 -10.05 -0.04 5.07
C LEU A 19 -11.07 -1.11 5.48
N LYS A 20 -12.17 -1.22 4.72
CA LYS A 20 -13.23 -2.18 5.00
C LYS A 20 -12.69 -3.60 4.81
N PRO A 21 -12.95 -4.55 5.74
CA PRO A 21 -12.61 -5.95 5.54
C PRO A 21 -13.14 -6.46 4.19
N GLY A 22 -12.31 -7.21 3.46
CA GLY A 22 -12.67 -7.74 2.14
C GLY A 22 -12.58 -6.76 0.97
N LYS A 23 -12.36 -5.46 1.21
CA LYS A 23 -12.10 -4.49 0.14
C LYS A 23 -10.59 -4.36 -0.12
N SER A 24 -10.25 -4.32 -1.40
CA SER A 24 -8.90 -4.00 -1.87
C SER A 24 -8.89 -2.56 -2.38
N TYR A 25 -7.86 -1.82 -1.98
CA TYR A 25 -7.64 -0.44 -2.37
C TYR A 25 -6.41 -0.39 -3.25
N ARG A 26 -6.54 0.20 -4.44
CA ARG A 26 -5.47 0.24 -5.44
C ARG A 26 -5.07 1.67 -5.71
N ARG A 27 -3.77 1.90 -5.93
CA ARG A 27 -3.23 3.19 -6.33
C ARG A 27 -2.01 2.99 -7.21
N VAL A 28 -1.86 3.83 -8.23
CA VAL A 28 -0.61 3.93 -8.99
C VAL A 28 0.29 4.96 -8.31
N LEU A 29 1.52 4.56 -8.02
CA LEU A 29 2.56 5.38 -7.42
C LEU A 29 3.82 5.35 -8.30
N THR A 30 4.61 6.42 -8.24
CA THR A 30 5.93 6.44 -8.89
C THR A 30 6.95 5.61 -8.13
N HIS A 31 8.10 5.29 -8.75
CA HIS A 31 9.19 4.62 -8.05
C HIS A 31 9.61 5.38 -6.78
N GLN A 32 9.76 6.70 -6.90
CA GLN A 32 10.14 7.56 -5.78
C GLN A 32 9.10 7.51 -4.66
N GLU A 33 7.81 7.61 -4.97
CA GLU A 33 6.74 7.54 -3.97
C GLU A 33 6.74 6.18 -3.23
N VAL A 34 6.96 5.07 -3.95
CA VAL A 34 7.07 3.74 -3.34
C VAL A 34 8.27 3.68 -2.39
N VAL A 35 9.44 4.14 -2.82
CA VAL A 35 10.66 4.11 -2.00
C VAL A 35 10.53 5.03 -0.77
N GLU A 36 9.96 6.23 -0.91
CA GLU A 36 9.70 7.13 0.22
C GLU A 36 8.78 6.50 1.26
N ILE A 37 7.82 5.69 0.80
CA ILE A 37 6.84 5.02 1.64
C ILE A 37 7.41 3.80 2.34
N PHE A 38 8.08 2.92 1.59
CA PHE A 38 8.43 1.58 2.03
C PHE A 38 9.92 1.43 2.35
N GLY A 39 10.76 2.39 1.98
CA GLY A 39 12.23 2.32 2.06
C GLY A 39 12.86 1.50 0.92
N GLU A 40 12.12 0.53 0.39
CA GLU A 40 12.46 -0.31 -0.77
C GLU A 40 11.20 -0.57 -1.60
N VAL A 41 11.29 -1.27 -2.73
CA VAL A 41 10.11 -1.70 -3.50
C VAL A 41 9.74 -3.13 -3.08
N PRO A 42 8.76 -3.34 -2.17
CA PRO A 42 8.42 -4.69 -1.73
C PRO A 42 7.50 -5.38 -2.74
N GLU A 43 7.86 -6.55 -3.27
CA GLU A 43 6.95 -7.30 -4.16
C GLU A 43 5.65 -7.69 -3.44
N TYR A 44 5.75 -8.18 -2.20
CA TYR A 44 4.63 -8.58 -1.37
C TYR A 44 4.96 -8.50 0.12
N SER A 45 4.03 -7.98 0.93
CA SER A 45 4.21 -7.91 2.38
C SER A 45 2.89 -8.10 3.13
N ILE A 46 2.86 -9.01 4.11
CA ILE A 46 1.75 -9.14 5.05
C ILE A 46 2.22 -8.65 6.42
N ARG A 47 1.68 -7.54 6.91
CA ARG A 47 1.92 -7.08 8.28
C ARG A 47 0.68 -6.47 8.89
N TYR A 48 0.50 -6.66 10.20
CA TYR A 48 -0.55 -6.03 11.00
C TYR A 48 -1.98 -6.24 10.47
N GLY A 49 -2.29 -7.40 9.89
CA GLY A 49 -3.60 -7.69 9.29
C GLY A 49 -3.85 -6.97 7.96
N LEU A 50 -2.79 -6.51 7.30
CA LEU A 50 -2.82 -5.95 5.96
C LEU A 50 -1.94 -6.77 5.02
N SER A 51 -2.47 -7.09 3.86
CA SER A 51 -1.74 -7.59 2.70
C SER A 51 -1.48 -6.41 1.76
N ILE A 52 -0.22 -6.18 1.46
CA ILE A 52 0.25 -5.15 0.54
C ILE A 52 0.93 -5.86 -0.62
N SER A 53 0.49 -5.57 -1.84
CA SER A 53 1.11 -6.05 -3.07
C SER A 53 1.56 -4.83 -3.88
N VAL A 54 2.79 -4.85 -4.39
CA VAL A 54 3.30 -3.81 -5.28
C VAL A 54 3.65 -4.47 -6.61
N ASN A 55 2.86 -4.16 -7.63
CA ASN A 55 3.08 -4.68 -8.98
C ASN A 55 3.73 -3.59 -9.83
N LYS A 56 4.87 -3.88 -10.45
CA LYS A 56 5.47 -2.95 -11.41
C LYS A 56 4.59 -2.85 -12.66
N LEU A 57 4.18 -1.64 -13.02
CA LEU A 57 3.40 -1.36 -14.24
C LEU A 57 4.29 -0.88 -15.38
N SER A 58 5.28 -0.04 -15.07
CA SER A 58 6.30 0.44 -16.03
C SER A 58 7.63 0.69 -15.30
N GLU A 59 8.63 1.23 -16.00
CA GLU A 59 9.93 1.54 -15.37
C GLU A 59 9.80 2.45 -14.14
N ASP A 60 8.87 3.40 -14.16
CA ASP A 60 8.71 4.41 -13.11
C ASP A 60 7.35 4.35 -12.41
N SER A 61 6.50 3.35 -12.68
CA SER A 61 5.17 3.26 -12.07
C SER A 61 4.86 1.88 -11.49
N TYR A 62 4.18 1.89 -10.35
CA TYR A 62 3.83 0.72 -9.57
C TYR A 62 2.37 0.79 -9.14
N GLU A 63 1.62 -0.30 -9.34
CA GLU A 63 0.32 -0.49 -8.72
C GLU A 63 0.51 -1.03 -7.31
N VAL A 64 0.10 -0.26 -6.32
CA VAL A 64 0.05 -0.71 -4.93
C VAL A 64 -1.36 -1.09 -4.57
N ILE A 65 -1.54 -2.34 -4.15
CA ILE A 65 -2.80 -2.91 -3.69
C ILE A 65 -2.69 -3.18 -2.21
N VAL A 66 -3.60 -2.60 -1.42
CA VAL A 66 -3.72 -2.87 0.02
C VAL A 66 -5.06 -3.52 0.31
N LYS A 67 -5.02 -4.65 1.00
CA LYS A 67 -6.19 -5.40 1.45
C LYS A 67 -6.06 -5.71 2.93
N ARG A 68 -7.12 -5.54 3.71
CA ARG A 68 -7.16 -6.06 5.08
C ARG A 68 -7.33 -7.57 5.04
N THR A 69 -6.35 -8.31 5.55
CA THR A 69 -6.49 -9.74 5.80
C THR A 69 -7.41 -9.88 7.02
N GLY A 70 -8.55 -10.55 6.85
CA GLY A 70 -9.44 -10.82 7.97
C GLY A 70 -8.68 -11.61 9.03
N GLY A 71 -8.78 -11.17 10.28
CA GLY A 71 -8.43 -11.99 11.43
C GLY A 71 -9.54 -12.99 11.71
#